data_AF-X1R6E6-F1
#
_entry.id   AF-X1R6E6-F1
#
_cell.length_a   1.000
_cell.length_b   1.000
_cell.length_c   1.000
_cell.angle_alpha   90.00
_cell.angle_beta   90.00
_cell.angle_gamma   90.00
#
_symmetry.space_group_name_H-M   'P 1'
#
loop_
_entity.id
_entity.type
_entity.pdbx_description
1 polymer ?
#
loop_
_entity_poly.entity_id
_entity_poly.type
_entity_poly.pdbx_seq_one_letter_code
_entity_poly.pdbx_strand_id
1 'polypeptide(L)'
;MGFMKKYISYWLKRARLKRKLRQKDVAGNKYTRTHISMVETGEAGLSYEAKNYITKKLKLPKSYFDTGLFLDEKERLDKLTYEVDKLTDAFKYDEVEKKVTEALKISEEAKNDNYINLFSLKLAR
;
A
#
# COMPACT_ATOMS: atom_id res chain seq x y z
N MET A 1 9.30 11.86 14.81
CA MET A 1 8.47 10.90 14.05
C MET A 1 7.88 11.65 12.87
N GLY A 2 8.44 11.51 11.66
CA GLY A 2 7.93 12.24 10.48
C GLY A 2 6.48 11.83 10.19
N PHE A 3 5.58 12.80 10.06
CA PHE A 3 4.20 12.54 9.67
C PHE A 3 4.19 11.93 8.26
N MET A 4 3.99 10.61 8.16
CA MET A 4 3.76 9.94 6.90
C MET A 4 2.57 10.61 6.20
N LYS A 5 2.72 10.98 4.93
CA LYS A 5 1.59 11.49 4.14
C LYS A 5 0.57 10.35 4.04
N LYS A 6 -0.59 10.52 4.67
CA LYS A 6 -1.64 9.50 4.66
C LYS A 6 -2.35 9.53 3.30
N TYR A 7 -1.96 8.64 2.40
CA TYR A 7 -2.54 8.52 1.05
C TYR A 7 -3.90 7.80 1.04
N ILE A 8 -4.76 8.05 2.03
CA ILE A 8 -6.02 7.32 2.24
C ILE A 8 -6.94 7.40 1.01
N SER A 9 -7.06 8.57 0.41
CA SER A 9 -7.87 8.79 -0.80
C SER A 9 -7.40 7.90 -1.96
N TYR A 10 -6.09 7.89 -2.20
CA TYR A 10 -5.44 7.04 -3.20
C TYR A 10 -5.61 5.56 -2.88
N TRP A 11 -5.36 5.13 -1.65
CA TRP A 11 -5.47 3.73 -1.23
C TRP A 11 -6.91 3.21 -1.37
N LEU A 12 -7.92 4.01 -1.01
CA LEU A 12 -9.31 3.62 -1.21
C LEU A 12 -9.63 3.40 -2.69
N LYS A 13 -9.25 4.36 -3.54
CA LYS A 13 -9.46 4.29 -4.99
C LYS A 13 -8.73 3.08 -5.59
N ARG A 14 -7.47 2.84 -5.18
CA ARG A 14 -6.66 1.69 -5.59
C ARG A 14 -7.32 0.36 -5.23
N ALA A 15 -7.75 0.20 -3.97
CA ALA A 15 -8.44 -1.00 -3.50
C ALA A 15 -9.74 -1.30 -4.27
N ARG A 16 -10.50 -0.25 -4.56
CA ARG A 16 -11.73 -0.34 -5.37
C ARG A 16 -11.44 -0.77 -6.80
N LEU A 17 -10.49 -0.11 -7.46
CA LEU A 17 -10.14 -0.38 -8.86
C LEU A 17 -9.52 -1.76 -9.06
N LYS A 18 -8.65 -2.23 -8.15
CA LYS A 18 -8.08 -3.60 -8.19
C LYS A 18 -9.17 -4.68 -8.16
N ARG A 19 -10.35 -4.36 -7.60
CA ARG A 19 -11.53 -5.24 -7.55
C ARG A 19 -12.59 -4.95 -8.61
N LYS A 20 -12.33 -3.99 -9.52
CA LYS A 20 -13.28 -3.56 -10.57
C LYS A 20 -14.65 -3.13 -10.02
N LEU A 21 -14.66 -2.53 -8.83
CA LEU A 21 -15.89 -2.09 -8.15
C LEU A 21 -16.21 -0.62 -8.47
N ARG A 22 -17.51 -0.28 -8.50
CA ARG A 22 -17.99 1.10 -8.51
C ARG A 22 -18.01 1.66 -7.08
N GLN A 23 -18.02 2.98 -6.94
CA GLN A 23 -18.07 3.63 -5.62
C GLN A 23 -19.30 3.20 -4.80
N LYS A 24 -20.45 2.99 -5.46
CA LYS A 24 -21.67 2.49 -4.82
C LYS A 24 -21.49 1.09 -4.21
N ASP A 25 -20.65 0.25 -4.80
CA ASP A 25 -20.43 -1.13 -4.34
C ASP A 25 -19.55 -1.15 -3.08
N VAL A 26 -18.59 -0.23 -3.00
CA VAL A 26 -17.79 0.02 -1.79
C VAL A 26 -18.64 0.59 -0.68
N ALA A 27 -19.51 1.56 -1.01
CA ALA A 27 -20.42 2.19 -0.07
C ALA A 27 -21.36 1.16 0.58
N GLY A 28 -21.92 0.25 -0.23
CA GLY A 28 -22.90 -0.73 0.20
C GLY A 28 -24.10 -0.04 0.85
N ASN A 29 -24.53 -0.54 2.00
CA ASN A 29 -25.69 0.01 2.72
C ASN A 29 -25.31 0.96 3.85
N LYS A 30 -24.01 1.06 4.19
CA LYS A 30 -23.54 1.84 5.35
C LYS A 30 -23.19 3.29 4.99
N TYR A 31 -22.75 3.53 3.76
CA TYR A 31 -22.34 4.86 3.29
C TYR A 31 -23.01 5.19 1.97
N THR A 32 -22.93 6.46 1.56
CA THR A 32 -23.40 6.89 0.25
C THR A 32 -22.28 6.82 -0.79
N ARG A 33 -22.65 6.70 -2.07
CA ARG A 33 -21.69 6.83 -3.19
C ARG A 33 -20.91 8.15 -3.10
N THR A 34 -21.59 9.24 -2.75
CA THR A 34 -21.01 10.58 -2.63
C THR A 34 -19.94 10.62 -1.54
N HIS A 35 -20.19 10.00 -0.38
CA HIS A 35 -19.18 9.90 0.67
C HIS A 35 -17.91 9.20 0.19
N ILE A 36 -18.03 8.06 -0.50
CA ILE A 36 -16.87 7.36 -1.09
C ILE A 36 -16.15 8.26 -2.11
N SER A 37 -16.89 9.01 -2.93
CA SER A 37 -16.30 9.94 -3.89
C SER A 37 -15.48 11.03 -3.22
N MET A 38 -16.02 11.70 -2.20
CA MET A 38 -15.33 12.75 -1.43
C MET A 38 -14.06 12.21 -0.76
N VAL A 39 -14.09 10.97 -0.27
CA VAL A 39 -12.88 10.33 0.27
C VAL A 39 -11.85 10.07 -0.82
N GLU A 40 -12.26 9.54 -1.98
CA GLU A 40 -11.34 9.28 -3.10
C GLU A 40 -10.74 10.55 -3.72
N THR A 41 -11.42 11.70 -3.62
CA THR A 41 -10.89 13.01 -4.06
C THR A 41 -10.11 13.74 -2.97
N GLY A 42 -10.15 13.26 -1.72
CA GLY A 42 -9.46 13.87 -0.58
C GLY A 42 -10.22 15.02 0.08
N GLU A 43 -11.47 15.28 -0.33
CA GLU A 43 -12.38 16.24 0.31
C GLU A 43 -12.88 15.75 1.68
N ALA A 44 -12.84 14.43 1.91
CA ALA A 44 -13.20 13.82 3.20
C ALA A 44 -12.16 12.79 3.66
N GLY A 45 -11.98 12.68 4.98
CA GLY A 45 -11.21 11.60 5.60
C GLY A 45 -12.04 10.33 5.80
N LEU A 46 -11.37 9.21 6.10
CA LEU A 46 -12.03 8.01 6.64
C LEU A 46 -11.93 7.99 8.17
N SER A 47 -13.09 7.92 8.82
CA SER A 47 -13.16 7.59 10.25
C SER A 47 -12.67 6.16 10.51
N TYR A 48 -12.34 5.85 11.76
CA TYR A 48 -11.95 4.50 12.15
C TYR A 48 -13.01 3.46 11.78
N GLU A 49 -14.29 3.76 12.00
CA GLU A 49 -15.40 2.88 11.63
C GLU A 49 -15.51 2.67 10.12
N ALA A 50 -15.29 3.72 9.33
CA ALA A 50 -15.33 3.65 7.88
C ALA A 50 -14.18 2.80 7.34
N LYS A 51 -12.96 2.97 7.88
CA LYS A 51 -11.83 2.08 7.59
C LYS A 51 -12.17 0.63 7.89
N ASN A 52 -12.67 0.33 9.09
CA ASN A 52 -13.04 -1.04 9.49
C ASN A 52 -14.11 -1.65 8.57
N TYR A 53 -15.13 -0.88 8.23
CA TYR A 53 -16.18 -1.33 7.31
C TYR A 53 -15.61 -1.64 5.92
N ILE A 54 -14.85 -0.71 5.34
CA ILE A 54 -14.28 -0.86 3.99
C ILE A 54 -13.27 -2.01 3.95
N THR A 55 -12.40 -2.13 4.95
CA THR A 55 -11.44 -3.22 5.07
C THR A 55 -12.14 -4.58 5.05
N LYS A 56 -13.24 -4.74 5.79
CA LYS A 56 -14.04 -5.98 5.76
C LYS A 56 -14.74 -6.17 4.40
N LYS A 57 -15.40 -5.13 3.88
CA LYS A 57 -16.15 -5.18 2.62
C LYS A 57 -15.26 -5.57 1.44
N LEU A 58 -14.05 -5.04 1.40
CA LEU A 58 -13.07 -5.29 0.36
C LEU A 58 -12.14 -6.46 0.70
N LYS A 59 -12.27 -7.13 1.86
CA LYS A 59 -11.35 -8.20 2.29
C LYS A 59 -9.88 -7.74 2.22
N LEU A 60 -9.59 -6.59 2.82
CA LEU A 60 -8.25 -6.01 2.90
C LEU A 60 -7.57 -6.41 4.21
N PRO A 61 -6.23 -6.40 4.28
CA PRO A 61 -5.51 -6.44 5.55
C PRO A 61 -5.94 -5.32 6.49
N LYS A 62 -5.94 -5.57 7.80
CA LYS A 62 -6.26 -4.55 8.81
C LYS A 62 -5.37 -3.31 8.70
N SER A 63 -4.10 -3.51 8.36
CA SER A 63 -3.09 -2.48 8.17
C SER A 63 -3.13 -1.77 6.80
N TYR A 64 -4.11 -2.08 5.94
CA TYR A 64 -4.13 -1.55 4.57
C TYR A 64 -4.14 -0.02 4.54
N PHE A 65 -4.97 0.63 5.37
CA PHE A 65 -5.04 2.09 5.44
C PHE A 65 -3.92 2.76 6.24
N ASP A 66 -2.92 1.97 6.65
CA ASP A 66 -1.70 2.46 7.29
C ASP A 66 -0.48 2.23 6.39
N THR A 67 -0.57 1.30 5.42
CA THR A 67 0.57 0.85 4.59
C THR A 67 0.32 0.91 3.09
N GLY A 68 -0.93 0.96 2.63
CA GLY A 68 -1.30 0.89 1.20
C GLY A 68 -1.13 -0.49 0.55
N LEU A 69 -0.64 -1.49 1.29
CA LEU A 69 -0.24 -2.80 0.78
C LEU A 69 -1.37 -3.82 0.90
N PHE A 70 -1.66 -4.51 -0.20
CA PHE A 70 -2.43 -5.76 -0.14
C PHE A 70 -1.59 -6.86 0.52
N LEU A 71 -2.23 -7.98 0.88
CA LEU A 71 -1.58 -9.06 1.61
C LEU A 71 -0.39 -9.65 0.82
N ASP A 72 -0.63 -9.94 -0.46
CA ASP A 72 0.35 -10.44 -1.42
C ASP A 72 1.55 -9.50 -1.60
N GLU A 73 1.29 -8.19 -1.67
CA GLU A 73 2.34 -7.17 -1.80
C GLU A 73 3.20 -7.10 -0.55
N LYS A 74 2.58 -7.15 0.63
CA LYS A 74 3.31 -7.15 1.89
C LYS A 74 4.21 -8.39 2.01
N GLU A 75 3.65 -9.58 1.77
CA GLU A 75 4.40 -10.84 1.82
C GLU A 75 5.56 -10.83 0.81
N ARG A 76 5.34 -10.27 -0.39
CA ARG A 76 6.40 -10.15 -1.39
C ARG A 76 7.51 -9.19 -0.95
N LEU A 77 7.16 -8.03 -0.39
CA LEU A 77 8.14 -7.06 0.11
C LEU A 77 8.95 -7.63 1.27
N ASP A 78 8.32 -8.32 2.23
CA ASP A 78 8.99 -8.94 3.36
C ASP A 78 10.02 -10.00 2.88
N LYS A 79 9.63 -10.80 1.87
CA LYS A 79 10.54 -11.76 1.23
C LYS A 79 11.69 -11.07 0.49
N LEU A 80 11.41 -9.99 -0.25
CA LEU A 80 12.44 -9.22 -0.96
C LEU A 80 13.42 -8.58 0.01
N THR A 81 12.97 -8.08 1.17
CA THR A 81 13.87 -7.57 2.21
C THR A 81 14.86 -8.63 2.67
N TYR A 82 14.36 -9.83 3.00
CA TYR A 82 15.21 -10.95 3.41
C TYR A 82 16.18 -11.41 2.29
N GLU A 83 15.69 -11.52 1.06
CA GLU A 83 16.52 -11.91 -0.09
C GLU A 83 17.63 -10.90 -0.35
N VAL A 84 17.32 -9.59 -0.29
CA VAL A 84 18.31 -8.54 -0.49
C VAL A 84 19.37 -8.58 0.60
N ASP A 85 18.99 -8.70 1.87
CA ASP A 85 19.97 -8.77 2.97
C ASP A 85 20.95 -9.93 2.76
N LYS A 86 20.42 -11.13 2.45
CA LYS A 86 21.22 -12.31 2.18
C LYS A 86 22.16 -12.15 0.98
N LEU A 87 21.71 -11.49 -0.09
CA LEU A 87 22.50 -11.28 -1.30
C LEU A 87 23.58 -10.21 -1.09
N THR A 88 23.27 -9.16 -0.32
CA THR A 88 24.23 -8.13 0.09
C THR A 88 25.37 -8.73 0.91
N ASP A 89 25.05 -9.58 1.89
CA ASP A 89 26.05 -10.28 2.71
C ASP A 89 26.95 -11.22 1.87
N ALA A 90 26.42 -11.70 0.74
CA ALA A 90 27.14 -12.54 -0.21
C ALA A 90 27.81 -11.77 -1.36
N PHE A 91 27.83 -10.43 -1.32
CA PHE A 91 28.41 -9.54 -2.34
C PHE A 91 27.83 -9.75 -3.75
N LYS A 92 26.57 -10.22 -3.86
CA LYS A 92 25.89 -10.49 -5.14
C LYS A 92 25.11 -9.26 -5.64
N TYR A 93 25.81 -8.17 -5.90
CA TYR A 93 25.20 -6.85 -6.16
C TYR A 93 24.27 -6.81 -7.38
N ASP A 94 24.58 -7.50 -8.47
CA ASP A 94 23.70 -7.56 -9.65
C ASP A 94 22.32 -8.17 -9.32
N GLU A 95 22.27 -9.15 -8.41
CA GLU A 95 21.02 -9.75 -7.96
C GLU A 95 20.32 -8.86 -6.93
N VAL A 96 21.08 -8.16 -6.08
CA VAL A 96 20.53 -7.14 -5.17
C VAL A 96 19.79 -6.07 -5.97
N GLU A 97 20.41 -5.50 -7.01
CA GLU A 97 19.82 -4.44 -7.81
C GLU A 97 18.46 -4.86 -8.38
N LYS A 98 18.38 -6.03 -9.03
CA LYS A 98 17.13 -6.57 -9.59
C LYS A 98 16.01 -6.67 -8.54
N LYS A 99 16.34 -7.18 -7.35
CA LYS A 99 15.38 -7.38 -6.25
C LYS A 99 14.93 -6.06 -5.65
N VAL A 100 15.86 -5.12 -5.50
CA VAL A 100 15.56 -3.78 -5.00
C VAL A 100 14.68 -3.02 -5.99
N THR A 101 14.95 -3.07 -7.30
CA THR A 101 14.10 -2.46 -8.32
C THR A 101 12.68 -3.03 -8.30
N GLU A 102 12.54 -4.35 -8.14
CA GLU A 102 11.23 -4.98 -7.97
C GLU A 102 10.49 -4.44 -6.74
N ALA A 103 11.19 -4.36 -5.61
CA ALA A 103 10.61 -3.89 -4.35
C ALA A 103 10.19 -2.41 -4.41
N LEU A 104 11.01 -1.57 -5.06
CA LEU A 104 10.70 -0.16 -5.28
C LEU A 104 9.44 -0.01 -6.13
N LYS A 105 9.31 -0.76 -7.22
CA LYS A 105 8.12 -0.73 -8.07
C LYS A 105 6.84 -1.02 -7.29
N ILE A 106 6.84 -2.06 -6.44
CA ILE A 106 5.69 -2.40 -5.59
C ILE A 106 5.41 -1.27 -4.59
N SER A 107 6.46 -0.72 -3.98
CA SER A 107 6.35 0.29 -2.92
C SER A 107 5.87 1.64 -3.46
N GLU A 108 6.35 2.05 -4.63
CA GLU A 108 5.92 3.24 -5.35
C GLU A 108 4.46 3.14 -5.80
N GLU A 109 4.05 1.99 -6.35
CA GLU A 109 2.65 1.76 -6.71
C GLU A 109 1.75 1.80 -5.46
N ALA A 110 2.22 1.26 -4.34
CA ALA A 110 1.48 1.33 -3.08
C ALA A 110 1.53 2.71 -2.40
N LYS A 111 2.38 3.64 -2.86
CA LYS A 111 2.75 4.87 -2.12
C LYS A 111 3.14 4.57 -0.68
N ASN A 112 4.00 3.57 -0.50
CA ASN A 112 4.51 3.17 0.80
C ASN A 112 5.90 3.79 1.04
N ASP A 113 5.91 4.97 1.67
CA ASP A 113 7.14 5.73 1.94
C ASP A 113 8.16 4.92 2.78
N ASN A 114 7.72 4.03 3.67
CA ASN A 114 8.61 3.23 4.51
C ASN A 114 9.46 2.26 3.67
N TYR A 115 8.83 1.47 2.80
CA TYR A 115 9.56 0.55 1.94
C TYR A 115 10.32 1.27 0.82
N ILE A 116 9.78 2.38 0.28
CA ILE A 116 10.54 3.24 -0.65
C ILE A 116 11.86 3.65 0.01
N ASN A 117 11.80 4.27 1.20
CA ASN A 117 13.00 4.72 1.91
C ASN A 117 13.95 3.55 2.25
N LEU A 118 13.41 2.42 2.71
CA LEU A 118 14.20 1.23 3.05
C LEU A 118 15.01 0.73 1.84
N PHE A 119 14.37 0.60 0.69
CA PHE A 119 14.98 0.02 -0.50
C PHE A 119 15.86 1.03 -1.25
N SER A 120 15.53 2.32 -1.26
CA SER A 120 16.41 3.37 -1.79
C SER A 120 17.75 3.43 -1.05
N LEU A 121 17.75 3.25 0.28
CA LEU A 121 18.98 3.20 1.07
C LEU A 121 19.86 1.98 0.74
N LYS A 122 19.29 0.90 0.24
CA LYS A 122 20.02 -0.31 -0.13
C LYS A 122 20.72 -0.21 -1.49
N LEU A 123 20.28 0.70 -2.38
CA LEU A 123 20.99 1.02 -3.63
C LEU A 123 22.14 2.00 -3.44
N ALA A 124 22.10 2.81 -2.38
CA ALA A 124 23.10 3.85 -2.12
C ALA A 124 24.35 3.32 -1.37
N ARG A 125 24.45 2.01 -1.12
CA ARG A 125 25.54 1.32 -0.42
C ARG A 125 26.29 0.42 -1.38
#